data_AF-A0A3C0GN49-F1
#
_entry.id   AF-A0A3C0GN49-F1
#
_cell.length_a   1.000
_cell.length_b   1.000
_cell.length_c   1.000
_cell.angle_alpha   90.00
_cell.angle_beta   90.00
_cell.angle_gamma   90.00
#
_symmetry.space_group_name_H-M   'P 1'
#
loop_
_entity.id
_entity.type
_entity.pdbx_description
1 polymer ?
#
loop_
_entity_poly.entity_id
_entity_poly.type
_entity_poly.pdbx_seq_one_letter_code
_entity_poly.pdbx_strand_id
1 'polypeptide(L)'
;MKRSLVLAAALAAALPFSALAHKAWLQPSQTVIAGEKPWITVDAAVSNDLFYFNHVPLRLDSLIITAPDGSVVQPQNASTGKFRSVFDVELTQQGTYRLASVSTGLSANWEENGAPKRWRGTPAAFASEVPKKAKKLQVTQSVNRIETFVTNGSPNDTALKPTRQGIEMVALGHPNDLVAGEPARFRVLVDGKPRAGLAFEVTRGGTRYRNAQDEIKVTSDKKGEFSITWPEAGMYWLETSSEDKKASLKQAKSRRLNYVATLEVLPQ
;
A
#
# COMPACT_ATOMS: atom_id res chain seq x y z
N MET A 1 30.22 -2.90 40.78
CA MET A 1 30.54 -2.89 39.33
C MET A 1 29.74 -3.91 38.50
N LYS A 2 29.36 -5.09 39.02
CA LYS A 2 28.64 -6.12 38.23
C LYS A 2 27.13 -5.88 38.04
N ARG A 3 26.46 -5.11 38.91
CA ARG A 3 25.00 -4.82 38.80
C ARG A 3 24.67 -3.71 37.80
N SER A 4 25.57 -2.75 37.61
CA SER A 4 25.41 -1.62 36.68
C SER A 4 25.48 -2.05 35.21
N LEU A 5 26.27 -3.09 34.90
CA LEU A 5 26.38 -3.67 33.56
C LEU A 5 25.15 -4.48 33.14
N VAL A 6 24.44 -5.10 34.11
CA VAL A 6 23.21 -5.85 33.83
C VAL A 6 22.03 -4.91 33.52
N LEU A 7 21.99 -3.75 34.17
CA LEU A 7 20.94 -2.74 33.90
C LEU A 7 21.12 -2.07 32.53
N ALA A 8 22.37 -1.85 32.09
CA ALA A 8 22.67 -1.30 30.77
C ALA A 8 22.35 -2.29 29.62
N ALA A 9 22.56 -3.59 29.84
CA ALA A 9 22.20 -4.62 28.87
C ALA A 9 20.68 -4.82 28.73
N ALA A 10 19.92 -4.63 29.81
CA ALA A 10 18.45 -4.73 29.80
C ALA A 10 17.78 -3.53 29.07
N LEU A 11 18.39 -2.34 29.09
CA LEU A 11 17.87 -1.17 28.39
C LEU A 11 18.09 -1.22 26.87
N ALA A 12 19.18 -1.88 26.42
CA ALA A 12 19.47 -2.06 24.99
C ALA A 12 18.52 -3.05 24.30
N ALA A 13 17.89 -3.96 25.05
CA ALA A 13 16.92 -4.93 24.53
C ALA A 13 15.49 -4.35 24.37
N ALA A 14 15.25 -3.14 24.86
CA ALA A 14 13.95 -2.46 24.80
C ALA A 14 13.88 -1.39 23.70
N LEU A 15 14.92 -1.24 22.88
CA LEU A 15 14.82 -0.42 21.68
C LEU A 15 13.87 -1.14 20.72
N PRO A 16 12.72 -0.53 20.34
CA PRO A 16 11.96 -1.06 19.24
C PRO A 16 12.89 -1.02 18.05
N PHE A 17 13.32 -2.19 17.57
CA PHE A 17 13.71 -2.29 16.18
C PHE A 17 12.42 -1.95 15.43
N SER A 18 12.26 -0.67 15.08
CA SER A 18 11.32 -0.25 14.06
C SER A 18 11.67 -1.13 12.88
N ALA A 19 10.88 -2.16 12.64
CA ALA A 19 11.04 -3.01 11.49
C ALA A 19 10.91 -2.06 10.31
N LEU A 20 12.03 -1.69 9.68
CA LEU A 20 12.05 -0.87 8.48
C LEU A 20 11.45 -1.72 7.38
N ALA A 21 10.12 -1.84 7.39
CA ALA A 21 9.37 -2.39 6.30
C ALA A 21 9.55 -1.43 5.14
N HIS A 22 10.01 -1.96 4.01
CA HIS A 22 10.15 -1.17 2.80
C HIS A 22 8.80 -0.54 2.44
N LYS A 23 8.74 0.78 2.32
CA LYS A 23 7.50 1.53 2.07
C LYS A 23 7.29 1.65 0.57
N ALA A 24 6.33 0.91 0.03
CA ALA A 24 5.92 1.04 -1.37
C ALA A 24 4.92 2.21 -1.51
N TRP A 25 4.96 2.96 -2.61
CA TRP A 25 4.07 4.11 -2.80
C TRP A 25 3.92 4.50 -4.27
N LEU A 26 2.79 5.15 -4.55
CA LEU A 26 2.53 5.95 -5.75
C LEU A 26 2.39 7.40 -5.28
N GLN A 27 3.09 8.34 -5.91
CA GLN A 27 3.03 9.76 -5.55
C GLN A 27 2.75 10.59 -6.81
N PRO A 28 1.52 11.09 -6.99
CA PRO A 28 1.20 12.04 -8.05
C PRO A 28 1.88 13.39 -7.83
N SER A 29 2.15 14.11 -8.92
CA SER A 29 2.63 15.49 -8.89
C SER A 29 1.60 16.44 -8.27
N GLN A 30 0.30 16.12 -8.42
CA GLN A 30 -0.84 16.83 -7.86
C GLN A 30 -1.99 15.84 -7.63
N THR A 31 -2.80 16.02 -6.59
CA THR A 31 -3.97 15.16 -6.35
C THR A 31 -5.32 15.85 -6.61
N VAL A 32 -5.34 17.19 -6.63
CA VAL A 32 -6.50 18.00 -7.04
C VAL A 32 -6.05 19.01 -8.08
N ILE A 33 -6.64 18.95 -9.27
CA ILE A 33 -6.37 19.86 -10.38
C ILE A 33 -7.68 20.17 -11.09
N ALA A 34 -7.76 21.28 -11.82
CA ALA A 34 -8.88 21.56 -12.71
C ALA A 34 -8.33 22.00 -14.08
N GLY A 35 -8.85 21.39 -15.13
CA GLY A 35 -8.55 21.76 -16.51
C GLY A 35 -9.35 20.92 -17.50
N GLU A 36 -9.24 21.24 -18.79
CA GLU A 36 -9.91 20.45 -19.84
C GLU A 36 -9.31 19.04 -19.92
N LYS A 37 -7.97 18.95 -20.03
CA LYS A 37 -7.21 17.69 -20.07
C LYS A 37 -5.85 17.87 -19.37
N PRO A 38 -5.84 18.19 -18.06
CA PRO A 38 -4.59 18.40 -17.36
C PRO A 38 -3.78 17.10 -17.30
N TRP A 39 -2.47 17.26 -17.17
CA TRP A 39 -1.54 16.16 -17.03
C TRP A 39 -1.03 16.07 -15.61
N ILE A 40 -0.85 14.85 -15.14
CA ILE A 40 -0.08 14.56 -13.93
C ILE A 40 1.06 13.60 -14.26
N THR A 41 2.14 13.71 -13.50
CA THR A 41 3.21 12.71 -13.48
C THR A 41 3.13 11.97 -12.15
N VAL A 42 3.39 10.66 -12.15
CA VAL A 42 3.33 9.82 -10.96
C VAL A 42 4.65 9.09 -10.78
N ASP A 43 5.28 9.30 -9.63
CA ASP A 43 6.43 8.53 -9.19
C ASP A 43 5.96 7.25 -8.46
N ALA A 44 6.60 6.12 -8.76
CA ALA A 44 6.27 4.81 -8.22
C ALA A 44 7.54 4.12 -7.70
N ALA A 45 7.66 3.95 -6.38
CA ALA A 45 8.85 3.41 -5.77
C ALA A 45 8.55 2.60 -4.51
N VAL A 46 9.56 1.82 -4.12
CA VAL A 46 9.68 1.22 -2.79
C VAL A 46 10.91 1.84 -2.15
N SER A 47 10.79 2.30 -0.90
CA SER A 47 11.84 3.06 -0.24
C SER A 47 12.08 2.68 1.22
N ASN A 48 13.28 2.97 1.71
CA ASN A 48 13.61 2.92 3.14
C ASN A 48 13.20 4.20 3.85
N ASP A 49 13.44 5.35 3.20
CA ASP A 49 12.97 6.66 3.65
C ASP A 49 11.69 6.98 2.88
N LEU A 50 10.62 7.39 3.56
CA LEU A 50 9.33 7.63 2.90
C LEU A 50 9.44 8.74 1.84
N PHE A 51 8.90 8.48 0.64
CA PHE A 51 8.99 9.36 -0.54
C PHE A 51 10.41 9.71 -0.98
N TYR A 52 11.35 8.77 -0.83
CA TYR A 52 12.73 8.92 -1.29
C TYR A 52 13.17 7.75 -2.16
N PHE A 53 13.88 8.02 -3.26
CA PHE A 53 14.25 7.00 -4.24
C PHE A 53 15.54 6.26 -3.85
N ASN A 54 15.49 5.37 -2.87
CA ASN A 54 16.70 4.72 -2.31
C ASN A 54 16.66 3.20 -2.13
N HIS A 55 15.63 2.49 -2.60
CA HIS A 55 15.58 1.03 -2.53
C HIS A 55 15.36 0.36 -3.89
N VAL A 56 14.12 0.28 -4.41
CA VAL A 56 13.83 -0.29 -5.73
C VAL A 56 12.60 0.37 -6.38
N PRO A 57 12.46 0.35 -7.72
CA PRO A 57 11.24 0.82 -8.37
C PRO A 57 10.05 -0.07 -8.00
N LEU A 58 8.89 0.55 -7.86
CA LEU A 58 7.63 -0.17 -7.98
C LEU A 58 7.39 -0.46 -9.46
N ARG A 59 7.20 -1.73 -9.82
CA ARG A 59 7.01 -2.14 -11.22
C ARG A 59 5.59 -1.82 -11.69
N LEU A 60 5.48 -1.40 -12.95
CA LEU A 60 4.22 -0.91 -13.52
C LEU A 60 3.37 -2.01 -14.18
N ASP A 61 3.85 -3.26 -14.26
CA ASP A 61 3.13 -4.39 -14.88
C ASP A 61 1.77 -4.69 -14.23
N SER A 62 1.58 -4.22 -12.99
CA SER A 62 0.37 -4.39 -12.19
C SER A 62 -0.41 -3.10 -11.97
N LEU A 63 -0.05 -2.03 -12.68
CA LEU A 63 -0.72 -0.74 -12.61
C LEU A 63 -2.08 -0.80 -13.32
N ILE A 64 -3.09 -0.30 -12.64
CA ILE A 64 -4.45 -0.12 -13.13
C ILE A 64 -4.85 1.31 -12.83
N ILE A 65 -5.20 2.07 -13.86
CA ILE A 65 -5.74 3.43 -13.73
C ILE A 65 -7.22 3.35 -14.10
N THR A 66 -8.10 3.68 -13.17
CA THR A 66 -9.55 3.69 -13.38
C THR A 66 -10.03 5.14 -13.48
N ALA A 67 -10.72 5.46 -14.57
CA ALA A 67 -11.26 6.78 -14.87
C ALA A 67 -12.59 7.07 -14.15
N PRO A 68 -13.06 8.33 -14.15
CA PRO A 68 -14.33 8.75 -13.55
C PRO A 68 -15.58 8.02 -14.07
N ASP A 69 -15.54 7.46 -15.28
CA ASP A 69 -16.61 6.62 -15.83
C ASP A 69 -16.46 5.12 -15.50
N GLY A 70 -15.36 4.73 -14.86
CA GLY A 70 -15.00 3.35 -14.55
C GLY A 70 -14.19 2.62 -15.63
N SER A 71 -13.87 3.28 -16.74
CA SER A 71 -13.00 2.73 -17.78
C SER A 71 -11.54 2.65 -17.32
N VAL A 72 -10.75 1.80 -17.99
CA VAL A 72 -9.31 1.68 -17.72
C VAL A 72 -8.53 2.63 -18.64
N VAL A 73 -7.62 3.41 -18.05
CA VAL A 73 -6.71 4.31 -18.75
C VAL A 73 -5.31 3.72 -18.78
N GLN A 74 -4.63 3.86 -19.91
CA GLN A 74 -3.23 3.44 -20.03
C GLN A 74 -2.29 4.55 -19.54
N PRO A 75 -1.23 4.22 -18.77
CA PRO A 75 -0.19 5.19 -18.47
C PRO A 75 0.52 5.63 -19.75
N GLN A 76 0.91 6.90 -19.82
CA GLN A 76 1.74 7.45 -20.89
C GLN A 76 3.17 7.65 -20.40
N ASN A 77 4.14 7.72 -21.31
CA ASN A 77 5.56 7.98 -21.00
C ASN A 77 6.16 7.11 -19.88
N ALA A 78 5.69 5.86 -19.75
CA ALA A 78 6.11 4.96 -18.69
C ALA A 78 7.60 4.62 -18.82
N SER A 79 8.36 4.80 -17.74
CA SER A 79 9.80 4.52 -17.68
C SER A 79 10.19 3.95 -16.32
N THR A 80 11.06 2.93 -16.32
CA THR A 80 11.58 2.31 -15.09
C THR A 80 13.08 2.45 -15.02
N GLY A 81 13.56 3.19 -14.02
CA GLY A 81 14.98 3.32 -13.69
C GLY A 81 15.40 2.37 -12.56
N LYS A 82 16.56 2.67 -11.95
CA LYS A 82 17.14 1.86 -10.87
C LYS A 82 16.36 1.91 -9.55
N PHE A 83 15.74 3.05 -9.23
CA PHE A 83 15.11 3.29 -7.93
C PHE A 83 13.63 3.72 -8.02
N ARG A 84 13.16 4.08 -9.21
CA ARG A 84 11.79 4.52 -9.43
C ARG A 84 11.29 4.15 -10.81
N SER A 85 9.99 3.92 -10.90
CA SER A 85 9.26 4.04 -12.15
C SER A 85 8.55 5.38 -12.16
N VAL A 86 8.36 5.95 -13.34
CA VAL A 86 7.60 7.17 -13.58
C VAL A 86 6.65 6.93 -14.76
N PHE A 87 5.49 7.56 -14.72
CA PHE A 87 4.55 7.59 -15.84
C PHE A 87 3.67 8.83 -15.75
N ASP A 88 3.05 9.18 -16.86
CA ASP A 88 2.13 10.30 -16.96
C ASP A 88 0.69 9.81 -17.17
N VAL A 89 -0.27 10.64 -16.76
CA VAL A 89 -1.69 10.43 -17.02
C VAL A 89 -2.31 11.73 -17.51
N GLU A 90 -2.92 11.67 -18.69
CA GLU A 90 -3.78 12.75 -19.19
C GLU A 90 -5.20 12.55 -18.63
N LEU A 91 -5.68 13.51 -17.84
CA LEU A 91 -6.97 13.44 -17.16
C LEU A 91 -8.08 13.99 -18.08
N THR A 92 -8.44 13.20 -19.09
CA THR A 92 -9.39 13.59 -20.15
C THR A 92 -10.85 13.70 -19.70
N GLN A 93 -11.17 13.27 -18.48
CA GLN A 93 -12.49 13.32 -17.89
C GLN A 93 -12.47 14.13 -16.59
N GLN A 94 -13.55 14.86 -16.33
CA GLN A 94 -13.81 15.45 -15.01
C GLN A 94 -14.22 14.34 -14.04
N GLY A 95 -13.77 14.42 -12.79
CA GLY A 95 -14.01 13.43 -11.75
C GLY A 95 -12.75 12.84 -11.15
N THR A 96 -12.96 11.77 -10.37
CA THR A 96 -11.92 11.15 -9.57
C THR A 96 -11.39 9.90 -10.26
N TYR A 97 -10.06 9.85 -10.42
CA TYR A 97 -9.31 8.71 -10.91
C TYR A 97 -8.74 7.92 -9.74
N ARG A 98 -8.71 6.59 -9.89
CA ARG A 98 -8.01 5.68 -8.98
C ARG A 98 -6.79 5.11 -9.69
N LEU A 99 -5.61 5.31 -9.12
CA LEU A 99 -4.36 4.74 -9.62
C LEU A 99 -3.90 3.67 -8.62
N ALA A 100 -3.85 2.42 -9.05
CA ALA A 100 -3.54 1.30 -8.15
C ALA A 100 -2.54 0.33 -8.78
N SER A 101 -1.50 -0.06 -8.04
CA SER A 101 -0.70 -1.25 -8.29
C SER A 101 -1.26 -2.42 -7.49
N VAL A 102 -1.78 -3.43 -8.17
CA VAL A 102 -2.42 -4.60 -7.54
C VAL A 102 -1.71 -5.88 -7.94
N SER A 103 -1.07 -6.54 -6.98
CA SER A 103 -0.36 -7.80 -7.22
C SER A 103 -0.92 -8.93 -6.37
N THR A 104 -1.10 -10.10 -6.98
CA THR A 104 -1.30 -11.35 -6.24
C THR A 104 -0.31 -12.39 -6.72
N GLY A 105 0.20 -13.19 -5.80
CA GLY A 105 1.15 -14.23 -6.11
C GLY A 105 1.31 -15.20 -4.97
N LEU A 106 2.10 -16.23 -5.24
CA LEU A 106 2.49 -17.23 -4.27
C LEU A 106 3.98 -17.14 -4.00
N SER A 107 4.35 -17.44 -2.77
CA SER A 107 5.70 -17.83 -2.41
C SER A 107 5.66 -19.25 -1.87
N ALA A 108 6.56 -20.10 -2.36
CA ALA A 108 6.74 -21.46 -1.86
C ALA A 108 8.17 -21.69 -1.40
N ASN A 109 8.33 -22.48 -0.35
CA ASN A 109 9.61 -23.04 0.05
C ASN A 109 9.46 -24.54 0.32
N TRP A 110 10.50 -25.31 -0.01
CA TRP A 110 10.56 -26.75 0.25
C TRP A 110 12.00 -27.22 0.36
N GLU A 111 12.19 -28.48 0.75
CA GLU A 111 13.48 -29.16 0.75
C GLU A 111 13.63 -30.03 -0.50
N GLU A 112 14.70 -29.83 -1.25
CA GLU A 112 15.07 -30.60 -2.44
C GLU A 112 16.54 -30.98 -2.35
N ASN A 113 16.84 -32.28 -2.43
CA ASN A 113 18.22 -32.81 -2.28
C ASN A 113 18.94 -32.33 -0.99
N GLY A 114 18.19 -32.16 0.10
CA GLY A 114 18.73 -31.69 1.39
C GLY A 114 18.95 -30.18 1.49
N ALA A 115 18.65 -29.39 0.44
CA ALA A 115 18.79 -27.95 0.43
C ALA A 115 17.42 -27.23 0.37
N PRO A 116 17.28 -26.02 0.95
CA PRO A 116 16.08 -25.23 0.82
C PRO A 116 15.95 -24.65 -0.59
N LYS A 117 14.81 -24.90 -1.24
CA LYS A 117 14.44 -24.29 -2.51
C LYS A 117 13.32 -23.29 -2.28
N ARG A 118 13.39 -22.15 -2.97
CA ARG A 118 12.38 -21.09 -2.93
C ARG A 118 11.83 -20.88 -4.33
N TRP A 119 10.56 -20.52 -4.37
CA TRP A 119 9.87 -20.22 -5.62
C TRP A 119 8.88 -19.08 -5.38
N ARG A 120 8.68 -18.27 -6.41
CA ARG A 120 7.66 -17.23 -6.46
C ARG A 120 7.01 -17.26 -7.84
N GLY A 121 5.69 -17.15 -7.88
CA GLY A 121 4.96 -17.16 -9.14
C GLY A 121 3.46 -17.02 -8.95
N THR A 122 2.72 -17.26 -10.03
CA THR A 122 1.26 -17.17 -10.04
C THR A 122 0.61 -18.48 -9.61
N PRO A 123 -0.68 -18.47 -9.20
CA PRO A 123 -1.44 -19.70 -9.01
C PRO A 123 -1.44 -20.65 -10.21
N ALA A 124 -1.45 -20.11 -11.43
CA ALA A 124 -1.43 -20.90 -12.66
C ALA A 124 -0.10 -21.66 -12.86
N ALA A 125 1.04 -21.02 -12.55
CA ALA A 125 2.37 -21.60 -12.69
C ALA A 125 2.72 -22.63 -11.59
N PHE A 126 1.99 -22.62 -10.47
CA PHE A 126 2.35 -23.41 -9.29
C PHE A 126 2.44 -24.92 -9.57
N ALA A 127 1.45 -25.49 -10.27
CA ALA A 127 1.36 -26.94 -10.45
C ALA A 127 2.43 -27.50 -11.39
N SER A 128 2.94 -26.68 -12.32
CA SER A 128 4.00 -27.05 -13.26
C SER A 128 5.41 -26.85 -12.68
N GLU A 129 5.58 -25.88 -11.77
CA GLU A 129 6.91 -25.46 -11.30
C GLU A 129 7.25 -25.94 -9.89
N VAL A 130 6.25 -26.34 -9.08
CA VAL A 130 6.46 -26.84 -7.73
C VAL A 130 6.22 -28.36 -7.67
N PRO A 131 7.19 -29.17 -7.17
CA PRO A 131 7.02 -30.61 -7.11
C PRO A 131 5.81 -31.05 -6.27
N LYS A 132 4.97 -31.94 -6.82
CA LYS A 132 3.74 -32.42 -6.15
C LYS A 132 3.98 -33.09 -4.79
N LYS A 133 5.15 -33.71 -4.61
CA LYS A 133 5.58 -34.38 -3.36
C LYS A 133 6.76 -33.66 -2.70
N ALA A 134 6.83 -32.33 -2.85
CA ALA A 134 7.85 -31.51 -2.23
C ALA A 134 7.88 -31.71 -0.71
N LYS A 135 9.04 -32.07 -0.16
CA LYS A 135 9.23 -32.32 1.26
C LYS A 135 9.22 -30.98 2.01
N LYS A 136 8.52 -30.91 3.14
CA LYS A 136 8.35 -29.68 3.96
C LYS A 136 7.83 -28.48 3.16
N LEU A 137 6.96 -28.73 2.17
CA LEU A 137 6.37 -27.65 1.38
C LEU A 137 5.58 -26.68 2.25
N GLN A 138 5.96 -25.42 2.20
CA GLN A 138 5.21 -24.29 2.74
C GLN A 138 4.85 -23.35 1.61
N VAL A 139 3.58 -22.95 1.54
CA VAL A 139 3.09 -22.04 0.53
C VAL A 139 2.29 -20.94 1.21
N THR A 140 2.56 -19.70 0.82
CA THR A 140 1.84 -18.51 1.26
C THR A 140 1.38 -17.74 0.02
N GLN A 141 0.12 -17.33 0.02
CA GLN A 141 -0.38 -16.36 -0.96
C GLN A 141 -0.18 -14.95 -0.44
N SER A 142 0.13 -14.02 -1.33
CA SER A 142 0.13 -12.59 -1.07
C SER A 142 -0.88 -11.88 -1.99
N VAL A 143 -1.56 -10.89 -1.45
CA VAL A 143 -2.37 -9.91 -2.19
C VAL A 143 -1.95 -8.53 -1.70
N ASN A 144 -1.39 -7.71 -2.58
CA ASN A 144 -0.92 -6.37 -2.25
C ASN A 144 -1.67 -5.36 -3.11
N ARG A 145 -2.08 -4.27 -2.48
CA ARG A 145 -2.63 -3.08 -3.15
C ARG A 145 -1.87 -1.85 -2.68
N ILE A 146 -1.39 -1.06 -3.62
CA ILE A 146 -0.81 0.27 -3.38
C ILE A 146 -1.60 1.22 -4.25
N GLU A 147 -2.23 2.25 -3.68
CA GLU A 147 -3.07 3.15 -4.45
C GLU A 147 -2.97 4.62 -4.05
N THR A 148 -3.43 5.48 -4.94
CA THR A 148 -3.61 6.90 -4.73
C THR A 148 -4.79 7.38 -5.60
N PHE A 149 -5.27 8.59 -5.33
CA PHE A 149 -6.46 9.15 -5.95
C PHE A 149 -6.15 10.54 -6.48
N VAL A 150 -6.69 10.88 -7.64
CA VAL A 150 -6.48 12.17 -8.28
C VAL A 150 -7.81 12.67 -8.82
N THR A 151 -8.16 13.92 -8.54
CA THR A 151 -9.40 14.54 -8.97
C THR A 151 -9.12 15.64 -9.99
N ASN A 152 -9.76 15.56 -11.16
CA ASN A 152 -9.88 16.68 -12.10
C ASN A 152 -11.24 17.36 -11.92
N GLY A 153 -11.26 18.61 -11.47
CA GLY A 153 -12.46 19.41 -11.22
C GLY A 153 -13.43 18.77 -10.23
N SER A 154 -14.69 18.55 -10.63
CA SER A 154 -15.73 18.07 -9.72
C SER A 154 -15.59 16.57 -9.43
N PRO A 155 -15.45 16.13 -8.17
CA PRO A 155 -15.22 14.72 -7.84
C PRO A 155 -16.43 13.82 -8.09
N ASN A 156 -16.17 12.52 -8.22
CA ASN A 156 -17.22 11.49 -8.27
C ASN A 156 -16.74 10.15 -7.67
N ASP A 157 -17.69 9.23 -7.44
CA ASP A 157 -17.40 7.99 -6.68
C ASP A 157 -17.19 6.75 -7.55
N THR A 158 -17.35 6.84 -8.87
CA THR A 158 -17.36 5.66 -9.75
C THR A 158 -16.06 4.86 -9.65
N ALA A 159 -14.90 5.51 -9.75
CA ALA A 159 -13.60 4.87 -9.61
C ALA A 159 -13.30 4.41 -8.17
N LEU A 160 -13.99 4.98 -7.18
CA LEU A 160 -13.78 4.71 -5.75
C LEU A 160 -14.50 3.45 -5.27
N LYS A 161 -15.41 2.88 -6.08
CA LYS A 161 -16.12 1.65 -5.75
C LYS A 161 -15.14 0.51 -5.39
N PRO A 162 -15.38 -0.23 -4.29
CA PRO A 162 -14.54 -1.37 -3.94
C PRO A 162 -14.57 -2.48 -5.01
N THR A 163 -13.39 -3.00 -5.33
CA THR A 163 -13.15 -4.21 -6.15
C THR A 163 -13.53 -5.50 -5.43
N ARG A 164 -13.68 -5.45 -4.11
CA ARG A 164 -14.02 -6.57 -3.20
C ARG A 164 -12.93 -7.64 -3.13
N GLN A 165 -11.67 -7.28 -3.36
CA GLN A 165 -10.54 -8.20 -3.33
C GLN A 165 -9.42 -7.70 -2.40
N GLY A 166 -9.03 -8.51 -1.42
CA GLY A 166 -7.99 -8.14 -0.47
C GLY A 166 -8.42 -7.01 0.46
N ILE A 167 -7.47 -6.25 0.99
CA ILE A 167 -7.76 -5.06 1.81
C ILE A 167 -8.06 -3.87 0.88
N GLU A 168 -9.09 -3.10 1.24
CA GLU A 168 -9.50 -1.87 0.56
C GLU A 168 -9.91 -0.82 1.58
N MET A 169 -9.57 0.44 1.35
CA MET A 169 -10.04 1.56 2.14
C MET A 169 -11.11 2.32 1.35
N VAL A 170 -12.16 2.74 2.05
CA VAL A 170 -13.24 3.57 1.54
C VAL A 170 -13.28 4.84 2.37
N ALA A 171 -13.06 6.00 1.74
CA ALA A 171 -13.33 7.28 2.40
C ALA A 171 -14.84 7.41 2.66
N LEU A 172 -15.22 7.85 3.85
CA LEU A 172 -16.63 8.17 4.14
C LEU A 172 -17.00 9.59 3.70
N GLY A 173 -16.00 10.45 3.48
CA GLY A 173 -16.08 11.64 2.63
C GLY A 173 -15.42 11.34 1.29
N HIS A 174 -14.48 12.18 0.85
CA HIS A 174 -13.72 11.98 -0.39
C HIS A 174 -12.20 11.86 -0.11
N PRO A 175 -11.45 10.96 -0.79
CA PRO A 175 -10.02 10.73 -0.49
C PRO A 175 -9.09 11.89 -0.85
N ASN A 176 -9.53 12.82 -1.70
CA ASN A 176 -8.80 14.07 -2.01
C ASN A 176 -9.39 15.30 -1.28
N ASP A 177 -10.31 15.11 -0.34
CA ASP A 177 -10.89 16.18 0.48
C ASP A 177 -10.42 16.01 1.92
N LEU A 178 -9.15 16.32 2.15
CA LEU A 178 -8.48 16.17 3.44
C LEU A 178 -7.81 17.49 3.81
N VAL A 179 -8.15 18.02 4.98
CA VAL A 179 -7.67 19.31 5.47
C VAL A 179 -6.96 19.14 6.80
N ALA A 180 -5.86 19.86 6.99
CA ALA A 180 -5.11 19.86 8.24
C ALA A 180 -5.99 20.37 9.40
N GLY A 181 -5.91 19.72 10.55
CA GLY A 181 -6.72 19.98 11.73
C GLY A 181 -8.13 19.36 11.70
N GLU A 182 -8.60 18.87 10.55
CA GLU A 182 -9.93 18.28 10.42
C GLU A 182 -9.89 16.74 10.48
N PRO A 183 -10.92 16.11 11.08
CA PRO A 183 -11.03 14.65 11.09
C PRO A 183 -11.57 14.12 9.75
N ALA A 184 -10.82 13.22 9.11
CA ALA A 184 -11.31 12.41 8.01
C ALA A 184 -11.66 11.00 8.50
N ARG A 185 -12.76 10.44 7.99
CA ARG A 185 -13.24 9.09 8.34
C ARG A 185 -13.11 8.13 7.18
N PHE A 186 -12.71 6.92 7.49
CA PHE A 186 -12.51 5.84 6.53
C PHE A 186 -13.15 4.56 7.04
N ARG A 187 -13.51 3.67 6.13
CA ARG A 187 -13.88 2.28 6.40
C ARG A 187 -12.93 1.34 5.67
N VAL A 188 -12.36 0.39 6.40
CA VAL A 188 -11.55 -0.69 5.83
C VAL A 188 -12.40 -1.93 5.58
N LEU A 189 -12.19 -2.53 4.42
CA LEU A 189 -12.81 -3.76 3.97
C LEU A 189 -11.74 -4.84 3.78
N VAL A 190 -12.11 -6.10 4.02
CA VAL A 190 -11.39 -7.29 3.54
C VAL A 190 -12.34 -8.11 2.69
N ASP A 191 -11.98 -8.29 1.41
CA ASP A 191 -12.82 -8.95 0.40
C ASP A 191 -14.26 -8.39 0.36
N GLY A 192 -14.37 -7.06 0.39
CA GLY A 192 -15.64 -6.33 0.34
C GLY A 192 -16.45 -6.31 1.65
N LYS A 193 -15.93 -6.89 2.74
CA LYS A 193 -16.61 -6.90 4.06
C LYS A 193 -15.90 -5.99 5.05
N PRO A 194 -16.62 -5.17 5.83
CA PRO A 194 -15.99 -4.35 6.86
C PRO A 194 -15.15 -5.18 7.83
N ARG A 195 -13.94 -4.69 8.16
CA ARG A 195 -12.99 -5.43 8.99
C ARG A 195 -12.61 -4.63 10.23
N ALA A 196 -13.00 -5.14 11.39
CA ALA A 196 -12.59 -4.60 12.68
C ALA A 196 -11.15 -5.02 13.05
N GLY A 197 -10.50 -4.21 13.87
CA GLY A 197 -9.22 -4.53 14.52
C GLY A 197 -8.00 -4.48 13.61
N LEU A 198 -8.10 -3.93 12.39
CA LEU A 198 -6.93 -3.62 11.58
C LEU A 198 -6.27 -2.35 12.10
N ALA A 199 -5.00 -2.47 12.48
CA ALA A 199 -4.15 -1.36 12.82
C ALA A 199 -3.57 -0.74 11.55
N PHE A 200 -3.64 0.57 11.45
CA PHE A 200 -3.02 1.37 10.42
C PHE A 200 -1.86 2.16 11.01
N GLU A 201 -0.75 2.18 10.28
CA GLU A 201 0.34 3.12 10.47
C GLU A 201 0.22 4.20 9.41
N VAL A 202 0.28 5.46 9.84
CA VAL A 202 0.16 6.62 8.96
C VAL A 202 1.31 7.56 9.22
N THR A 203 2.03 7.96 8.18
CA THR A 203 3.26 8.73 8.30
C THR A 203 3.23 9.89 7.29
N ARG A 204 3.43 11.12 7.77
CA ARG A 204 3.63 12.27 6.87
C ARG A 204 4.95 12.12 6.11
N GLY A 205 5.00 12.52 4.86
CA GLY A 205 6.23 12.60 4.07
C GLY A 205 7.30 13.49 4.69
N GLY A 206 8.50 13.51 4.10
CA GLY A 206 9.62 14.33 4.59
C GLY A 206 10.32 13.76 5.83
N THR A 207 10.14 12.46 6.13
CA THR A 207 10.71 11.79 7.31
C THR A 207 12.23 11.95 7.41
N ARG A 208 12.93 12.05 6.28
CA ARG A 208 14.40 12.26 6.21
C ARG A 208 14.88 13.52 6.93
N TYR A 209 14.02 14.53 7.06
CA TYR A 209 14.35 15.82 7.68
C TYR A 209 13.78 15.97 9.10
N ARG A 210 13.25 14.88 9.68
CA ARG A 210 12.70 14.87 11.05
C ARG A 210 13.53 13.95 11.95
N ASN A 211 13.65 14.32 13.22
CA ASN A 211 14.26 13.47 14.24
C ASN A 211 13.37 12.28 14.64
N ALA A 212 12.08 12.32 14.28
CA ALA A 212 11.09 11.27 14.52
C ALA A 212 10.23 11.04 13.28
N GLN A 213 9.67 9.84 13.14
CA GLN A 213 8.77 9.54 12.01
C GLN A 213 7.39 10.20 12.17
N ASP A 214 6.98 10.48 13.41
CA ASP A 214 5.66 11.03 13.76
C ASP A 214 4.51 10.16 13.22
N GLU A 215 4.62 8.85 13.44
CA GLU A 215 3.62 7.85 13.08
C GLU A 215 2.31 8.09 13.85
N ILE A 216 1.21 8.20 13.12
CA ILE A 216 -0.15 8.13 13.67
C ILE A 216 -0.60 6.66 13.60
N LYS A 217 -1.04 6.12 14.74
CA LYS A 217 -1.55 4.75 14.84
C LYS A 217 -3.04 4.79 15.13
N VAL A 218 -3.83 4.22 14.24
CA VAL A 218 -5.29 4.09 14.39
C VAL A 218 -5.72 2.65 14.18
N THR A 219 -6.81 2.24 14.80
CA THR A 219 -7.35 0.89 14.64
C THR A 219 -8.81 0.97 14.27
N SER A 220 -9.21 0.18 13.28
CA SER A 220 -10.60 0.09 12.84
C SER A 220 -11.52 -0.50 13.93
N ASP A 221 -12.68 0.12 14.09
CA ASP A 221 -13.70 -0.24 15.08
C ASP A 221 -14.55 -1.45 14.63
N LYS A 222 -15.62 -1.76 15.38
CA LYS A 222 -16.54 -2.87 15.07
C LYS A 222 -17.25 -2.76 13.71
N LYS A 223 -17.37 -1.55 13.16
CA LYS A 223 -17.92 -1.27 11.82
C LYS A 223 -16.83 -1.25 10.75
N GLY A 224 -15.58 -1.55 11.10
CA GLY A 224 -14.43 -1.42 10.23
C GLY A 224 -14.05 0.04 9.98
N GLU A 225 -14.50 0.99 10.80
CA GLU A 225 -14.26 2.42 10.60
C GLU A 225 -13.13 2.94 11.48
N PHE A 226 -12.40 3.93 10.99
CA PHE A 226 -11.42 4.68 11.77
C PHE A 226 -11.43 6.15 11.35
N SER A 227 -10.90 7.01 12.23
CA SER A 227 -10.79 8.46 11.99
C SER A 227 -9.34 8.88 12.15
N ILE A 228 -8.88 9.79 11.30
CA ILE A 228 -7.58 10.45 11.40
C ILE A 228 -7.83 11.95 11.45
N THR A 229 -7.35 12.62 12.48
CA THR A 229 -7.21 14.08 12.46
C THR A 229 -5.82 14.41 11.96
N TRP A 230 -5.72 15.10 10.83
CA TRP A 230 -4.43 15.34 10.17
C TRP A 230 -3.68 16.48 10.83
N PRO A 231 -2.49 16.26 11.44
CA PRO A 231 -1.83 17.33 12.19
C PRO A 231 -1.34 18.49 11.34
N GLU A 232 -0.88 18.21 10.11
CA GLU A 232 -0.31 19.20 9.20
C GLU A 232 -0.67 18.84 7.75
N ALA A 233 -0.54 19.82 6.85
CA ALA A 233 -0.64 19.58 5.42
C ALA A 233 0.57 18.77 4.88
N GLY A 234 0.36 18.09 3.76
CA GLY A 234 1.38 17.36 3.02
C GLY A 234 0.92 15.98 2.54
N MET A 235 1.84 15.25 1.89
CA MET A 235 1.60 13.87 1.48
C MET A 235 1.72 12.93 2.68
N TYR A 236 0.76 12.03 2.85
CA TYR A 236 0.72 11.00 3.86
C TYR A 236 0.76 9.62 3.22
N TRP A 237 1.52 8.73 3.83
CA TRP A 237 1.55 7.30 3.51
C TRP A 237 0.84 6.54 4.62
N LEU A 238 -0.03 5.62 4.23
CA LEU A 238 -0.87 4.85 5.14
C LEU A 238 -0.75 3.37 4.79
N GLU A 239 -0.44 2.52 5.76
CA GLU A 239 -0.33 1.07 5.56
C GLU A 239 -1.14 0.29 6.59
N THR A 240 -1.70 -0.82 6.14
CA THR A 240 -2.16 -1.90 7.01
C THR A 240 -1.91 -3.26 6.36
N SER A 241 -1.84 -4.29 7.20
CA SER A 241 -1.74 -5.66 6.73
C SER A 241 -2.63 -6.60 7.55
N SER A 242 -2.93 -7.76 6.98
CA SER A 242 -3.56 -8.85 7.71
C SER A 242 -3.15 -10.21 7.14
N GLU A 243 -3.29 -11.25 7.96
CA GLU A 243 -3.10 -12.63 7.53
C GLU A 243 -4.36 -13.44 7.82
N ASP A 244 -4.76 -14.30 6.89
CA ASP A 244 -5.84 -15.26 7.06
C ASP A 244 -5.54 -16.60 6.36
N LYS A 245 -6.52 -17.51 6.41
CA LYS A 245 -6.44 -18.85 5.80
C LYS A 245 -7.27 -18.97 4.52
N LYS A 246 -7.64 -17.85 3.88
CA LYS A 246 -8.52 -17.81 2.70
C LYS A 246 -7.71 -17.71 1.40
N ALA A 247 -6.63 -18.48 1.31
CA ALA A 247 -5.87 -18.53 0.07
C ALA A 247 -6.71 -19.18 -1.05
N SER A 248 -6.49 -18.74 -2.30
CA SER A 248 -7.16 -19.28 -3.49
C SER A 248 -6.69 -20.68 -3.88
N LEU A 249 -5.53 -21.10 -3.37
CA LEU A 249 -4.98 -22.45 -3.57
C LEU A 249 -4.96 -23.23 -2.26
N LYS A 250 -5.41 -24.48 -2.31
CA LYS A 250 -5.47 -25.38 -1.14
C LYS A 250 -4.10 -25.63 -0.50
N GLN A 251 -3.03 -25.60 -1.29
CA GLN A 251 -1.65 -25.79 -0.82
C GLN A 251 -1.15 -24.59 0.00
N ALA A 252 -1.70 -23.40 -0.25
CA ALA A 252 -1.39 -22.20 0.51
C ALA A 252 -2.19 -22.18 1.82
N LYS A 253 -1.50 -22.41 2.94
CA LYS A 253 -2.12 -22.45 4.27
C LYS A 253 -2.34 -21.08 4.89
N SER A 254 -1.69 -20.06 4.34
CA SER A 254 -1.89 -18.66 4.72
C SER A 254 -1.96 -17.76 3.49
N ARG A 255 -2.73 -16.68 3.65
CA ARG A 255 -2.83 -15.56 2.72
C ARG A 255 -2.52 -14.28 3.48
N ARG A 256 -1.50 -13.57 3.03
CA ARG A 256 -1.10 -12.24 3.50
C ARG A 256 -1.73 -11.19 2.61
N LEU A 257 -2.34 -10.20 3.25
CA LEU A 257 -2.96 -9.06 2.60
C LEU A 257 -2.18 -7.81 3.02
N ASN A 258 -1.72 -7.01 2.06
CA ASN A 258 -1.11 -5.70 2.31
C ASN A 258 -1.87 -4.61 1.58
N TYR A 259 -2.05 -3.48 2.25
CA TYR A 259 -2.67 -2.29 1.67
C TYR A 259 -1.85 -1.06 2.00
N VAL A 260 -1.60 -0.27 0.97
CA VAL A 260 -1.01 1.05 1.09
C VAL A 260 -1.87 2.07 0.35
N ALA A 261 -2.03 3.25 0.95
CA ALA A 261 -2.50 4.45 0.26
C ALA A 261 -1.51 5.61 0.41
N THR A 262 -1.38 6.40 -0.64
CA THR A 262 -0.78 7.74 -0.58
C THR A 262 -1.88 8.78 -0.74
N LEU A 263 -2.02 9.68 0.23
CA LEU A 263 -3.05 10.72 0.30
C LEU A 263 -2.40 12.10 0.46
N GLU A 264 -3.02 13.14 -0.08
CA GLU A 264 -2.60 14.54 0.14
C GLU A 264 -3.55 15.19 1.15
N VAL A 265 -2.98 15.90 2.13
CA VAL A 265 -3.71 16.76 3.07
C VAL A 265 -3.38 18.20 2.74
N LEU A 266 -4.39 19.03 2.52
CA LEU A 266 -4.25 20.45 2.22
C LEU A 266 -4.24 21.30 3.51
N PRO A 267 -3.64 22.51 3.47
CA PRO A 267 -3.80 23.47 4.57
C PRO A 267 -5.27 23.93 4.68
N GLN A 268 -5.61 24.49 5.85
CA GLN A 268 -6.88 25.21 6.05
C GLN A 268 -6.97 26.46 5.17
#